data_AF-A0A6I1MRT5-F1
#
_entry.id   AF-A0A6I1MRT5-F1
#
_cell.length_a   1.000
_cell.length_b   1.000
_cell.length_c   1.000
_cell.angle_alpha   90.00
_cell.angle_beta   90.00
_cell.angle_gamma   90.00
#
_symmetry.space_group_name_H-M   'P 1'
#
loop_
_entity.id
_entity.type
_entity.pdbx_description
1 polymer ?
#
loop_
_entity_poly.entity_id
_entity_poly.type
_entity_poly.pdbx_seq_one_letter_code
_entity_poly.pdbx_strand_id
1 'polypeptide(L)'
;MFTNYNLNDGKNMPLNTLNISTEDTNIEEIIEYNKQISVFNNGDFNVEFLIIYKINEEDIILKSGIFNKGFTRYIGIPTNITSFYLTITIINSSSMEKLAFSNTVTFTEDVDFEVAGNFSDFNVYRKS
;
A
#
# COMPACT_ATOMS: atom_id res chain seq x y z
N MET A 1 18.72 -0.34 6.50
CA MET A 1 17.90 -0.50 7.72
C MET A 1 16.47 -0.24 7.29
N PHE A 2 15.49 -1.09 7.61
CA PHE A 2 14.11 -0.94 7.11
C PHE A 2 13.20 -0.46 8.24
N THR A 3 12.32 0.50 7.95
CA THR A 3 11.33 1.02 8.91
C THR A 3 9.95 0.47 8.55
N ASN A 4 9.28 -0.19 9.50
CA ASN A 4 7.96 -0.80 9.31
C ASN A 4 6.88 0.03 10.02
N TYR A 5 5.79 0.34 9.31
CA TYR A 5 4.61 1.02 9.88
C TYR A 5 3.35 0.17 9.72
N ASN A 6 2.52 0.10 10.77
CA ASN A 6 1.24 -0.59 10.78
C ASN A 6 0.12 0.47 10.71
N LEU A 7 -0.76 0.41 9.70
CA LEU A 7 -1.76 1.46 9.43
C LEU A 7 -3.15 1.03 9.91
N ASN A 8 -3.83 1.91 10.64
CA ASN A 8 -5.15 1.67 11.23
C ASN A 8 -6.31 1.77 10.22
N ASP A 9 -7.29 0.91 10.45
CA ASP A 9 -8.52 0.67 9.69
C ASP A 9 -9.57 1.79 9.85
N GLY A 10 -9.33 3.01 9.36
CA GLY A 10 -10.23 4.14 9.66
C GLY A 10 -10.50 5.07 8.49
N LYS A 11 -11.78 5.20 8.12
CA LYS A 11 -12.36 6.05 7.05
C LYS A 11 -12.18 7.58 7.17
N ASN A 12 -11.19 8.06 7.91
CA ASN A 12 -10.76 9.46 7.92
C ASN A 12 -9.24 9.44 8.02
N MET A 13 -8.50 9.84 6.98
CA MET A 13 -7.05 9.90 7.05
C MET A 13 -6.64 10.92 8.13
N PRO A 14 -6.05 10.52 9.26
CA PRO A 14 -5.34 11.49 10.09
C PRO A 14 -4.14 12.01 9.29
N LEU A 15 -3.86 13.30 9.40
CA LEU A 15 -2.62 13.90 8.91
C LEU A 15 -1.46 13.26 9.68
N ASN A 16 -0.87 12.20 9.13
CA ASN A 16 0.21 11.46 9.78
C ASN A 16 1.53 12.10 9.35
N THR A 17 1.98 13.10 10.09
CA THR A 17 3.29 13.74 9.90
C THR A 17 4.39 12.78 10.35
N LEU A 18 5.22 12.33 9.41
CA LEU A 18 6.45 11.59 9.71
C LEU A 18 7.53 12.60 10.11
N ASN A 19 7.86 12.69 11.40
CA ASN A 19 9.00 13.47 11.87
C ASN A 19 10.28 12.67 11.65
N ILE A 20 11.04 13.04 10.62
CA ILE A 20 12.41 12.56 10.39
C ILE A 20 13.33 13.64 10.95
N SER A 21 14.03 13.37 12.04
CA SER A 21 15.01 14.33 12.57
C SER A 21 16.34 14.18 11.84
N THR A 22 16.75 15.21 11.11
CA THR A 22 18.13 15.39 10.65
C THR A 22 18.75 16.51 11.46
N GLU A 23 19.80 16.20 12.23
CA GLU A 23 20.60 17.24 12.88
C GLU A 23 21.26 18.13 11.82
N ASP A 24 21.24 19.43 12.11
CA ASP A 24 21.77 20.57 11.35
C ASP A 24 20.99 21.05 10.11
N THR A 25 20.36 22.23 10.31
CA THR A 25 19.45 23.04 9.47
C THR A 25 17.95 22.69 9.55
N ASN A 26 17.24 23.50 10.36
CA ASN A 26 15.78 23.49 10.60
C ASN A 26 14.97 23.80 9.33
N ILE A 27 14.71 22.78 8.52
CA ILE A 27 13.51 22.75 7.66
C ILE A 27 12.87 21.38 7.91
N GLU A 28 11.83 21.35 8.75
CA GLU A 28 10.94 20.20 8.82
C GLU A 28 10.29 20.04 7.44
N GLU A 29 10.71 19.04 6.67
CA GLU A 29 10.08 18.73 5.39
C GLU A 29 8.67 18.18 5.68
N ILE A 30 7.65 18.99 5.40
CA ILE A 30 6.26 18.56 5.54
C ILE A 30 5.98 17.53 4.43
N ILE A 31 5.87 16.27 4.82
CA ILE A 31 5.47 15.20 3.91
C ILE A 31 3.97 15.26 3.69
N GLU A 32 3.55 15.77 2.53
CA GLU A 32 2.15 15.80 2.12
C GLU A 32 1.72 14.47 1.49
N TYR A 33 0.60 13.93 1.98
CA TYR A 33 -0.05 12.74 1.44
C TYR A 33 -1.28 13.16 0.64
N ASN A 34 -1.13 13.36 -0.66
CA ASN A 34 -2.23 13.78 -1.54
C ASN A 34 -2.67 12.71 -2.54
N LYS A 35 -2.06 11.53 -2.48
CA LYS A 35 -2.42 10.39 -3.30
C LYS A 35 -2.64 9.17 -2.42
N GLN A 36 -3.40 8.22 -2.93
CA GLN A 36 -3.69 6.98 -2.23
C GLN A 36 -3.67 5.76 -3.15
N ILE A 37 -3.42 4.62 -2.53
CA ILE A 37 -3.72 3.31 -3.12
C ILE A 37 -4.85 2.70 -2.36
N SER A 38 -5.82 2.16 -3.10
CA SER A 38 -6.82 1.27 -2.54
C SER A 38 -6.77 -0.11 -3.17
N VAL A 39 -7.01 -1.13 -2.35
CA VAL A 39 -7.21 -2.50 -2.84
C VAL A 39 -8.50 -3.02 -2.23
N PHE A 40 -9.48 -3.28 -3.08
CA PHE A 40 -10.74 -3.92 -2.73
C PHE A 40 -10.64 -5.43 -2.96
N ASN A 41 -10.95 -6.21 -1.93
CA ASN A 41 -11.01 -7.67 -2.03
C ASN A 41 -12.45 -8.12 -2.29
N ASN A 42 -12.72 -8.55 -3.52
CA ASN A 42 -13.97 -9.16 -3.95
C ASN A 42 -13.86 -10.69 -4.16
N GLY A 43 -12.70 -11.28 -3.84
CA GLY A 43 -12.42 -12.71 -4.01
C GLY A 43 -12.76 -13.55 -2.78
N ASP A 44 -12.93 -14.85 -2.99
CA ASP A 44 -13.16 -15.84 -1.91
C ASP A 44 -11.83 -16.28 -1.25
N PHE A 45 -11.05 -15.30 -0.78
CA PHE A 45 -9.77 -15.45 -0.09
C PHE A 45 -9.48 -14.17 0.72
N ASN A 46 -8.41 -14.20 1.52
CA ASN A 46 -7.88 -13.00 2.17
C ASN A 46 -6.83 -12.34 1.26
N VAL A 47 -6.59 -11.05 1.46
CA VAL A 47 -5.60 -10.27 0.70
C VAL A 47 -4.68 -9.55 1.66
N GLU A 48 -3.42 -9.43 1.29
CA GLU A 48 -2.47 -8.47 1.84
C GLU A 48 -1.83 -7.73 0.67
N PHE A 49 -1.51 -6.45 0.82
CA PHE A 49 -0.62 -5.77 -0.09
C PHE A 49 0.51 -5.05 0.64
N LEU A 50 1.64 -4.98 -0.06
CA LEU A 50 2.86 -4.34 0.39
C LEU A 50 3.27 -3.31 -0.64
N ILE A 51 3.73 -2.18 -0.13
CA ILE A 51 4.22 -1.06 -0.89
C ILE A 51 5.66 -0.81 -0.49
N ILE A 52 6.52 -0.62 -1.48
CA ILE A 52 7.88 -0.10 -1.31
C ILE A 52 7.98 1.19 -2.11
N TYR A 53 8.35 2.28 -1.46
CA TYR A 53 8.68 3.54 -2.14
C TYR A 53 9.94 4.17 -1.58
N LYS A 54 10.47 5.16 -2.30
CA LYS A 54 11.67 5.91 -1.89
C LYS A 54 11.40 7.38 -1.63
N ILE A 55 11.90 7.89 -0.51
CA ILE A 55 12.00 9.32 -0.19
C ILE A 55 13.47 9.57 0.16
N ASN A 56 14.11 10.56 -0.48
CA ASN A 56 15.50 10.91 -0.22
C ASN A 56 16.46 9.68 -0.24
N GLU A 57 16.25 8.80 -1.21
CA GLU A 57 16.99 7.52 -1.41
C GLU A 57 16.74 6.42 -0.37
N GLU A 58 15.94 6.67 0.67
CA GLU A 58 15.58 5.68 1.68
C GLU A 58 14.35 4.87 1.27
N ASP A 59 14.46 3.54 1.39
CA ASP A 59 13.34 2.62 1.16
C ASP A 59 12.37 2.62 2.35
N ILE A 60 11.13 3.00 2.09
CA ILE A 60 10.01 2.90 3.02
C ILE A 60 9.12 1.73 2.63
N ILE A 61 8.80 0.86 3.60
CA ILE A 61 7.96 -0.31 3.39
C ILE A 61 6.68 -0.16 4.19
N LEU A 62 5.54 -0.22 3.51
CA LEU A 62 4.21 -0.21 4.12
C LEU A 62 3.48 -1.51 3.83
N LYS A 63 2.78 -2.05 4.82
CA LYS A 63 1.93 -3.24 4.68
C LYS A 63 0.50 -2.89 5.05
N SER A 64 -0.46 -3.43 4.31
CA SER A 64 -1.89 -3.23 4.58
C SER A 64 -2.41 -4.06 5.76
N GLY A 65 -1.65 -5.08 6.17
CA GLY A 65 -2.18 -6.22 6.93
C GLY A 65 -3.13 -7.07 6.07
N ILE A 66 -3.55 -8.21 6.63
CA ILE A 66 -4.46 -9.15 5.98
C ILE A 66 -5.91 -8.64 6.12
N PHE A 67 -6.68 -8.67 5.03
CA PHE A 67 -8.09 -8.29 5.02
C PHE A 67 -8.95 -9.24 4.18
N ASN A 68 -10.20 -9.41 4.62
CA ASN A 68 -11.13 -10.41 4.09
C ASN A 68 -11.93 -9.86 2.89
N LYS A 69 -12.70 -10.76 2.25
CA LYS A 69 -13.68 -10.39 1.21
C LYS A 69 -14.63 -9.29 1.69
N GLY A 70 -14.95 -8.36 0.79
CA GLY A 70 -15.85 -7.24 1.03
C GLY A 70 -15.18 -6.03 1.69
N PHE A 71 -13.90 -6.12 2.02
CA PHE A 71 -13.14 -5.00 2.60
C PHE A 71 -12.23 -4.33 1.57
N THR A 72 -12.07 -3.02 1.74
CA THR A 72 -11.08 -2.22 1.03
C THR A 72 -10.05 -1.71 2.03
N ARG A 73 -8.77 -1.80 1.67
CA ARG A 73 -7.67 -1.19 2.41
C ARG A 73 -7.11 -0.02 1.61
N TYR A 74 -6.72 1.04 2.33
CA TYR A 74 -6.19 2.27 1.77
C TYR A 74 -4.84 2.57 2.38
N ILE A 75 -3.88 3.00 1.58
CA ILE A 75 -2.60 3.52 2.04
C ILE A 75 -2.35 4.86 1.34
N GLY A 76 -2.21 5.92 2.15
CA GLY A 76 -1.78 7.22 1.65
C GLY A 76 -0.31 7.19 1.24
N ILE A 77 0.01 7.84 0.13
CA ILE A 77 1.35 7.87 -0.45
C ILE A 77 1.85 9.32 -0.50
N PRO A 78 3.08 9.59 -0.05
CA PRO A 78 3.70 10.90 -0.17
C PRO A 78 3.85 11.40 -1.61
N THR A 79 3.80 12.70 -1.81
CA THR A 79 3.99 13.35 -3.12
C THR A 79 5.41 13.24 -3.67
N ASN A 80 6.40 13.23 -2.77
CA ASN A 80 7.83 13.38 -3.08
C ASN A 80 8.55 12.04 -3.31
N ILE A 81 7.81 10.97 -3.61
CA ILE A 81 8.42 9.66 -3.86
C ILE A 81 9.07 9.58 -5.25
N THR A 82 10.19 8.88 -5.35
CA THR A 82 10.94 8.73 -6.63
C THR A 82 10.78 7.35 -7.26
N SER A 83 10.39 6.35 -6.47
CA SER A 83 10.04 5.01 -6.94
C SER A 83 8.87 4.47 -6.16
N PHE A 84 8.06 3.63 -6.79
CA PHE A 84 6.90 3.01 -6.19
C PHE A 84 6.72 1.59 -6.74
N TYR A 85 6.63 0.62 -5.84
CA TYR A 85 6.44 -0.79 -6.16
C TYR A 85 5.34 -1.38 -5.27
N LEU A 86 4.38 -2.06 -5.90
CA LEU A 86 3.25 -2.69 -5.23
C LEU A 86 3.25 -4.19 -5.48
N THR A 87 3.04 -4.94 -4.42
CA THR A 87 2.70 -6.37 -4.48
C THR A 87 1.36 -6.61 -3.82
N ILE A 88 0.53 -7.43 -4.44
CA ILE A 88 -0.73 -7.91 -3.86
C ILE A 88 -0.64 -9.44 -3.75
N THR A 89 -0.88 -9.96 -2.57
CA THR A 89 -0.84 -11.38 -2.24
C THR A 89 -2.23 -11.85 -1.81
N ILE A 90 -2.66 -12.99 -2.32
CA ILE A 90 -3.88 -13.66 -1.87
C ILE A 90 -3.53 -14.82 -0.94
N ILE A 91 -4.39 -15.06 0.06
CA ILE A 91 -4.15 -16.00 1.16
C ILE A 91 -5.42 -16.83 1.37
N ASN A 92 -5.32 -18.15 1.29
CA ASN A 92 -6.48 -19.02 1.56
C ASN A 92 -6.64 -19.36 3.05
N SER A 93 -7.68 -20.11 3.38
CA SER A 93 -7.98 -20.55 4.76
C SER A 93 -6.92 -21.46 5.39
N SER A 94 -6.01 -22.02 4.59
CA SER A 94 -4.89 -22.84 5.04
C SER A 94 -3.59 -22.04 5.15
N SER A 95 -3.66 -20.71 5.10
CA SER A 95 -2.52 -19.79 5.11
C SER A 95 -1.56 -20.01 3.93
N MET A 96 -2.04 -20.57 2.83
CA MET A 96 -1.28 -20.71 1.59
C MET A 96 -1.35 -19.39 0.83
N GLU A 97 -0.20 -18.89 0.40
CA GLU A 97 -0.07 -17.59 -0.26
C GLU A 97 0.18 -17.74 -1.76
N LYS A 98 -0.38 -16.82 -2.56
CA LYS A 98 -0.04 -16.65 -3.98
C LYS A 98 0.12 -15.18 -4.31
N LEU A 99 1.18 -14.86 -5.04
CA LEU A 99 1.38 -13.52 -5.60
C LEU A 99 0.35 -13.29 -6.70
N ALA A 100 -0.52 -12.30 -6.52
CA ALA A 100 -1.58 -11.97 -7.46
C ALA A 100 -1.21 -10.81 -8.39
N PHE A 101 -0.44 -9.85 -7.89
CA PHE A 101 0.07 -8.73 -8.67
C PHE A 101 1.43 -8.29 -8.16
N SER A 102 2.27 -7.85 -9.07
CA SER A 102 3.57 -7.26 -8.77
C SER A 102 3.97 -6.33 -9.89
N ASN A 103 4.09 -5.03 -9.61
CA ASN A 103 4.58 -4.09 -10.60
C ASN A 103 5.13 -2.82 -9.97
N THR A 104 6.06 -2.19 -10.70
CA THR A 104 6.42 -0.79 -10.48
C THR A 104 5.31 0.06 -11.10
N VAL A 105 4.71 0.94 -10.30
CA VAL A 105 3.60 1.78 -10.77
C VAL A 105 4.08 3.22 -10.81
N THR A 106 4.00 3.86 -11.98
CA THR A 106 4.21 5.30 -12.06
C THR A 106 3.06 6.01 -11.37
N PHE A 107 3.37 6.72 -10.29
CA PHE A 107 2.37 7.23 -9.37
C PHE A 107 2.01 8.68 -9.69
N THR A 108 1.23 8.89 -10.75
CA THR A 108 0.75 10.22 -11.16
C THR A 108 -0.58 10.61 -10.54
N GLU A 109 -1.36 9.63 -10.09
CA GLU A 109 -2.76 9.74 -9.66
C GLU A 109 -3.06 8.70 -8.57
N ASP A 110 -4.25 8.75 -7.98
CA ASP A 110 -4.76 7.69 -7.12
C ASP A 110 -4.86 6.38 -7.90
N VAL A 111 -4.55 5.26 -7.24
CA VAL A 111 -4.59 3.95 -7.90
C VAL A 111 -5.44 2.98 -7.11
N ASP A 112 -6.51 2.54 -7.75
CA ASP A 112 -7.47 1.61 -7.18
C ASP A 112 -7.34 0.24 -7.84
N PHE A 113 -7.28 -0.81 -7.02
CA PHE A 113 -7.28 -2.19 -7.47
C PHE A 113 -8.49 -2.95 -6.93
N GLU A 114 -8.99 -3.87 -7.74
CA GLU A 114 -9.92 -4.90 -7.31
C GLU A 114 -9.27 -6.28 -7.52
N VAL A 115 -9.31 -7.12 -6.49
CA VAL A 115 -8.91 -8.53 -6.56
C VAL A 115 -10.17 -9.38 -6.46
N ALA A 116 -10.44 -10.25 -7.43
CA ALA A 116 -11.66 -11.05 -7.49
C ALA A 116 -11.40 -12.50 -7.93
N GLY A 117 -12.41 -13.36 -7.76
CA GLY A 117 -12.36 -14.77 -8.13
C GLY A 117 -12.15 -15.69 -6.92
N ASN A 118 -11.54 -16.85 -7.14
CA ASN A 118 -11.22 -17.83 -6.10
C ASN A 118 -9.72 -18.14 -6.09
N PHE A 119 -9.24 -18.89 -5.10
CA PHE A 119 -7.80 -19.11 -4.91
C PHE A 119 -7.10 -19.86 -6.08
N SER A 120 -7.86 -20.59 -6.91
CA SER A 120 -7.32 -21.30 -8.08
C SER A 120 -7.41 -20.47 -9.36
N ASP A 121 -8.40 -19.59 -9.45
CA ASP A 121 -8.68 -18.75 -10.62
C ASP A 121 -9.10 -17.34 -10.13
N PHE A 122 -8.12 -16.45 -10.06
CA PHE A 122 -8.25 -15.09 -9.57
C PHE A 122 -7.77 -14.09 -10.63
N ASN A 123 -8.26 -12.86 -10.53
CA ASN A 123 -7.84 -11.75 -11.37
C ASN A 123 -7.63 -10.49 -10.55
N VAL A 124 -6.73 -9.62 -11.01
CA VAL A 124 -6.47 -8.30 -10.46
C VAL A 124 -6.78 -7.26 -11.52
N TYR A 125 -7.64 -6.31 -11.20
CA TYR A 125 -8.05 -5.22 -12.08
C TYR A 125 -7.57 -3.89 -11.51
N ARG A 126 -6.90 -3.08 -12.32
CA ARG A 126 -6.71 -1.66 -12.03
C ARG A 126 -7.98 -0.92 -12.47
N LYS A 127 -8.59 -0.17 -11.56
CA LYS A 127 -9.70 0.73 -11.85
C LYS A 127 -9.13 2.11 -12.23
N SER A 128 -9.72 2.71 -13.25
CA SER A 128 -9.42 4.05 -13.77
C SER A 128 -10.45 5.05 -13.28
#